data_AF-A0A6I4ZPA0-F1
#
_entry.id   AF-A0A6I4ZPA0-F1
#
_cell.length_a   1.000
_cell.length_b   1.000
_cell.length_c   1.000
_cell.angle_alpha   90.00
_cell.angle_beta   90.00
_cell.angle_gamma   90.00
#
_symmetry.space_group_name_H-M   'P 1'
#
loop_
_entity.id
_entity.type
_entity.pdbx_description
1 polymer ?
#
loop_
_entity_poly.entity_id
_entity_poly.type
_entity_poly.pdbx_seq_one_letter_code
_entity_poly.pdbx_strand_id
1 'polypeptide(L)'
;MRPIRIGAAQGFYGDTIEPAVATAKAGNVDYLCFDCLAELTMAILRKDQLKDENLGYTRDITGAMKALLPYVKEKGIKLLTNAGGLNPVGAQQEVLRVAQELGITDLKVAVVKGDNIFEDMEELMDSGISFDHWETNESISTIKDKLLFANAYIGAQPIVEALRQEADIVITGRTTDTAQFLAPLLYEFNWEQDDWNRLASGVFMGHLLECSAQSTGGNFSGDWQDIEAMDQIGYPIATCEPSGDFVVSKVEGSGGLVSPETIQEQMLYEIHDPSAYVTPDVVVDITKVQFEQVRDNEVKVTGVHGKPKPEELKVVMGYENGYMGQVIIGFSWPDALAKAKKADQIIRQKLKRHSLDYEELQTDFMGYNSLHGPLAEPPGEDINEIYLRMAIKTASKREAMKFARLFPPLALNGPPSMGAYIGNIPPRQLVGMWASLIPCEIVERNVDVHVQEVFVNA
;
A
#
# COMPACT_ATOMS: atom_id res chain seq x y z
N MET A 1 -20.11 6.82 -26.49
CA MET A 1 -18.73 6.77 -25.96
C MET A 1 -18.24 5.34 -26.12
N ARG A 2 -16.94 5.13 -26.35
CA ARG A 2 -16.35 3.78 -26.44
C ARG A 2 -16.03 3.25 -25.02
N PRO A 3 -15.87 1.94 -24.82
CA PRO A 3 -15.34 1.40 -23.57
C PRO A 3 -13.91 1.88 -23.31
N ILE A 4 -13.54 1.98 -22.03
CA ILE A 4 -12.20 2.37 -21.56
C ILE A 4 -11.54 1.17 -20.88
N ARG A 5 -10.26 0.93 -21.22
CA ARG A 5 -9.47 -0.18 -20.68
C ARG A 5 -8.41 0.31 -19.71
N ILE A 6 -8.45 -0.16 -18.47
CA ILE A 6 -7.55 0.28 -17.39
C ILE A 6 -6.81 -0.95 -16.89
N GLY A 7 -5.48 -0.89 -16.87
CA GLY A 7 -4.62 -1.96 -16.35
C GLY A 7 -3.99 -1.56 -15.03
N ALA A 8 -3.92 -2.52 -14.10
CA ALA A 8 -3.10 -2.39 -12.91
C ALA A 8 -1.61 -2.58 -13.27
N ALA A 9 -0.77 -1.77 -12.66
CA ALA A 9 0.68 -1.80 -12.89
C ALA A 9 1.48 -2.15 -11.64
N GLN A 10 1.03 -1.73 -10.46
CA GLN A 10 1.72 -1.92 -9.19
C GLN A 10 0.71 -1.80 -8.05
N GLY A 11 0.83 -2.66 -7.03
CA GLY A 11 -0.05 -2.63 -5.84
C GLY A 11 0.65 -2.28 -4.52
N PHE A 12 1.98 -2.11 -4.50
CA PHE A 12 2.72 -1.63 -3.33
C PHE A 12 4.14 -1.16 -3.71
N TYR A 13 4.79 -0.35 -2.87
CA TYR A 13 6.20 0.03 -3.07
C TYR A 13 7.15 -1.17 -2.99
N GLY A 14 7.86 -1.46 -4.08
CA GLY A 14 8.75 -2.61 -4.20
C GLY A 14 8.13 -3.85 -4.86
N ASP A 15 6.98 -3.69 -5.51
CA ASP A 15 6.37 -4.71 -6.35
C ASP A 15 7.21 -4.99 -7.62
N THR A 16 6.87 -6.08 -8.31
CA THR A 16 7.52 -6.51 -9.54
C THR A 16 6.93 -5.79 -10.76
N ILE A 17 7.76 -5.44 -11.75
CA ILE A 17 7.38 -4.58 -12.89
C ILE A 17 6.89 -5.37 -14.11
N GLU A 18 7.18 -6.67 -14.15
CA GLU A 18 6.99 -7.55 -15.29
C GLU A 18 5.51 -7.63 -15.74
N PRO A 19 4.52 -7.77 -14.83
CA PRO A 19 3.11 -7.76 -15.20
C PRO A 19 2.67 -6.42 -15.80
N ALA A 20 3.14 -5.28 -15.28
CA ALA A 20 2.87 -3.97 -15.86
C ALA A 20 3.40 -3.86 -17.29
N VAL A 21 4.63 -4.34 -17.53
CA VAL A 21 5.23 -4.38 -18.85
C VAL A 21 4.43 -5.27 -19.80
N ALA A 22 3.97 -6.44 -19.33
CA ALA A 22 3.10 -7.32 -20.11
C ALA A 22 1.78 -6.61 -20.47
N THR A 23 1.17 -5.89 -19.53
CA THR A 23 -0.05 -5.09 -19.75
C THR A 23 0.17 -3.95 -20.74
N ALA A 24 1.24 -3.16 -20.61
CA ALA A 24 1.60 -2.14 -21.60
C ALA A 24 1.83 -2.74 -23.01
N LYS A 25 2.52 -3.87 -23.07
CA LYS A 25 2.91 -4.52 -24.32
C LYS A 25 1.76 -5.23 -25.04
N ALA A 26 0.85 -5.88 -24.32
CA ALA A 26 -0.16 -6.77 -24.90
C ALA A 26 -1.58 -6.61 -24.34
N GLY A 27 -1.77 -5.82 -23.28
CA GLY A 27 -3.06 -5.64 -22.61
C GLY A 27 -4.05 -4.72 -23.35
N ASN A 28 -3.58 -3.96 -24.36
CA ASN A 28 -4.39 -2.98 -25.11
C ASN A 28 -5.16 -2.03 -24.17
N VAL A 29 -4.46 -1.46 -23.20
CA VAL A 29 -5.04 -0.55 -22.21
C VAL A 29 -4.92 0.90 -22.67
N ASP A 30 -5.88 1.72 -22.26
CA ASP A 30 -5.84 3.18 -22.42
C ASP A 30 -5.06 3.83 -21.26
N TYR A 31 -5.17 3.22 -20.06
CA TYR A 31 -4.55 3.70 -18.83
C TYR A 31 -3.78 2.59 -18.12
N LEU A 32 -2.65 2.96 -17.53
CA LEU A 32 -1.91 2.15 -16.54
C LEU A 32 -1.91 2.88 -15.20
N CYS A 33 -2.43 2.21 -14.18
CA CYS A 33 -2.59 2.78 -12.85
C CYS A 33 -1.71 2.05 -11.84
N PHE A 34 -1.03 2.86 -11.03
CA PHE A 34 -0.12 2.42 -9.97
C PHE A 34 -0.69 2.85 -8.63
N ASP A 35 -0.85 1.89 -7.74
CA ASP A 35 -0.96 2.14 -6.32
C ASP A 35 0.32 1.68 -5.63
N CYS A 36 1.07 2.65 -5.11
CA CYS A 36 2.39 2.45 -4.52
C CYS A 36 2.40 2.68 -3.00
N LEU A 37 1.33 3.23 -2.43
CA LEU A 37 1.35 3.81 -1.10
C LEU A 37 0.48 3.03 -0.11
N ALA A 38 1.11 2.59 0.98
CA ALA A 38 0.44 2.22 2.22
C ALA A 38 0.93 3.14 3.35
N GLU A 39 0.30 3.11 4.53
CA GLU A 39 0.76 3.87 5.69
C GLU A 39 2.23 3.54 6.04
N LEU A 40 2.62 2.28 5.92
CA LEU A 40 4.01 1.85 6.10
C LEU A 40 4.95 2.53 5.09
N THR A 41 4.54 2.65 3.84
CA THR A 41 5.32 3.31 2.77
C THR A 41 5.59 4.76 3.15
N MET A 42 4.59 5.50 3.63
CA MET A 42 4.76 6.91 4.03
C MET A 42 5.84 7.08 5.11
N ALA A 43 5.90 6.17 6.09
CA ALA A 43 6.96 6.17 7.10
C ALA A 43 8.35 5.85 6.53
N ILE A 44 8.45 4.97 5.52
CA ILE A 44 9.70 4.68 4.81
C ILE A 44 10.16 5.92 4.05
N LEU A 45 9.25 6.56 3.30
CA LEU A 45 9.53 7.76 2.51
C LEU A 45 9.97 8.92 3.41
N ARG A 46 9.35 9.10 4.57
CA ARG A 46 9.77 10.13 5.52
C ARG A 46 11.17 9.87 6.08
N LYS A 47 11.49 8.61 6.41
CA LYS A 47 12.85 8.24 6.87
C LYS A 47 13.92 8.48 5.81
N ASP A 48 13.55 8.38 4.54
CA ASP A 48 14.44 8.71 3.44
C ASP A 48 14.59 10.22 3.28
N GLN A 49 13.50 10.98 3.34
CA GLN A 49 13.51 12.44 3.30
C GLN A 49 14.32 13.06 4.45
N LEU A 50 14.28 12.47 5.65
CA LEU A 50 15.10 12.89 6.80
C LEU A 50 16.61 12.70 6.57
N LYS A 51 17.01 11.85 5.62
CA LYS A 51 18.42 11.65 5.23
C LYS A 51 18.81 12.55 4.07
N ASP A 52 17.89 12.79 3.15
CA ASP A 52 18.07 13.62 1.95
C ASP A 52 16.72 14.26 1.58
N GLU A 53 16.66 15.59 1.64
CA GLU A 53 15.44 16.37 1.40
C GLU A 53 14.86 16.18 -0.02
N ASN A 54 15.68 15.73 -0.98
CA ASN A 54 15.24 15.47 -2.36
C ASN A 54 14.51 14.13 -2.52
N LEU A 55 14.51 13.28 -1.48
CA LEU A 55 13.74 12.03 -1.47
C LEU A 55 12.31 12.27 -0.96
N GLY A 56 11.59 11.20 -0.63
CA GLY A 56 10.19 11.25 -0.18
C GLY A 56 9.19 10.70 -1.20
N TYR A 57 9.65 10.18 -2.34
CA TYR A 57 8.88 9.44 -3.33
C TYR A 57 9.40 8.00 -3.46
N THR A 58 8.64 7.11 -4.09
CA THR A 58 9.03 5.70 -4.21
C THR A 58 10.22 5.53 -5.16
N ARG A 59 11.26 4.80 -4.72
CA ARG A 59 12.53 4.71 -5.47
C ARG A 59 12.44 3.82 -6.70
N ASP A 60 11.42 2.97 -6.78
CA ASP A 60 11.16 2.08 -7.90
C ASP A 60 10.61 2.81 -9.14
N ILE A 61 10.15 4.07 -8.99
CA ILE A 61 9.65 4.88 -10.11
C ILE A 61 10.67 4.99 -11.25
N THR A 62 11.97 5.08 -10.94
CA THR A 62 13.05 5.12 -11.94
C THR A 62 13.04 3.86 -12.81
N GLY A 63 12.95 2.68 -12.19
CA GLY A 63 12.94 1.40 -12.88
C GLY A 63 11.66 1.21 -13.68
N ALA A 64 10.52 1.55 -13.08
CA ALA A 64 9.21 1.48 -13.72
C ALA A 64 9.15 2.36 -14.98
N MET A 65 9.58 3.63 -14.89
CA MET A 65 9.60 4.52 -16.05
C MET A 65 10.56 4.04 -17.14
N LYS A 66 11.74 3.52 -16.79
CA LYS A 66 12.66 2.95 -17.78
C LYS A 66 12.02 1.80 -18.57
N ALA A 67 11.21 0.98 -17.91
CA ALA A 67 10.55 -0.16 -18.53
C ALA A 67 9.31 0.22 -19.34
N LEU A 68 8.56 1.25 -18.92
CA LEU A 68 7.22 1.53 -19.43
C LEU A 68 7.11 2.73 -20.36
N LEU A 69 7.95 3.76 -20.21
CA LEU A 69 7.89 4.96 -21.05
C LEU A 69 7.94 4.67 -22.56
N PRO A 70 8.72 3.69 -23.06
CA PRO A 70 8.68 3.33 -24.48
C PRO A 70 7.28 2.93 -24.97
N TYR A 71 6.57 2.11 -24.19
CA TYR A 71 5.20 1.66 -24.54
C TYR A 71 4.17 2.77 -24.35
N VAL A 72 4.31 3.56 -23.27
CA VAL A 72 3.47 4.73 -22.99
C VAL A 72 3.48 5.69 -24.17
N LYS A 73 4.68 6.01 -24.69
CA LYS A 73 4.81 6.92 -25.83
C LYS A 73 4.35 6.29 -27.15
N GLU A 74 4.77 5.05 -27.44
CA GLU A 74 4.44 4.37 -28.70
C GLU A 74 2.93 4.19 -28.87
N LYS A 75 2.22 3.86 -27.78
CA LYS A 75 0.81 3.49 -27.82
C LYS A 75 -0.14 4.57 -27.30
N GLY A 76 0.39 5.67 -26.75
CA GLY A 76 -0.41 6.74 -26.16
C GLY A 76 -1.14 6.32 -24.88
N ILE A 77 -0.55 5.43 -24.08
CA ILE A 77 -1.11 5.00 -22.80
C ILE A 77 -0.91 6.12 -21.78
N LYS A 78 -1.94 6.47 -21.01
CA LYS A 78 -1.80 7.42 -19.91
C LYS A 78 -1.41 6.69 -18.62
N LEU A 79 -0.44 7.23 -17.88
CA LEU A 79 0.06 6.60 -16.64
C LEU A 79 -0.32 7.42 -15.41
N LEU A 80 -0.98 6.81 -14.44
CA LEU A 80 -1.46 7.47 -13.22
C LEU A 80 -0.85 6.79 -12.00
N THR A 81 -0.22 7.54 -11.09
CA THR A 81 0.50 6.97 -9.95
C THR A 81 0.50 7.87 -8.72
N ASN A 82 0.40 7.28 -7.52
CA ASN A 82 0.70 7.95 -6.25
C ASN A 82 2.14 7.75 -5.76
N ALA A 83 3.05 7.29 -6.63
CA ALA A 83 4.48 7.12 -6.32
C ALA A 83 5.16 8.40 -5.80
N GLY A 84 4.53 9.58 -5.96
CA GLY A 84 5.01 10.84 -5.43
C GLY A 84 5.11 10.88 -3.90
N GLY A 85 4.24 10.15 -3.19
CA GLY A 85 4.30 10.04 -1.73
C GLY A 85 4.37 11.40 -1.02
N LEU A 86 5.46 11.64 -0.29
CA LEU A 86 5.73 12.89 0.42
C LEU A 86 6.47 13.94 -0.42
N ASN A 87 6.93 13.59 -1.63
CA ASN A 87 7.60 14.51 -2.54
C ASN A 87 7.18 14.27 -4.01
N PRO A 88 5.94 14.60 -4.39
CA PRO A 88 5.45 14.42 -5.76
C PRO A 88 6.25 15.21 -6.82
N VAL A 89 6.80 16.37 -6.46
CA VAL A 89 7.67 17.16 -7.35
C VAL A 89 8.99 16.44 -7.60
N GLY A 90 9.61 15.86 -6.58
CA GLY A 90 10.82 15.04 -6.73
C GLY A 90 10.61 13.85 -7.66
N ALA A 91 9.45 13.17 -7.54
CA ALA A 91 9.07 12.10 -8.45
C ALA A 91 8.93 12.60 -9.90
N GLN A 92 8.28 13.74 -10.13
CA GLN A 92 8.20 14.34 -11.47
C GLN A 92 9.58 14.62 -12.06
N GLN A 93 10.49 15.22 -11.30
CA GLN A 93 11.85 15.48 -11.79
C GLN A 93 12.57 14.19 -12.16
N GLU A 94 12.36 13.11 -11.42
CA GLU A 94 12.93 11.80 -11.76
C GLU A 94 12.31 11.20 -13.04
N VAL A 95 11.00 11.32 -13.23
CA VAL A 95 10.33 10.89 -14.48
C VAL A 95 10.85 11.70 -15.68
N LEU A 96 10.95 13.03 -15.54
CA LEU A 96 11.49 13.91 -16.59
C LEU A 96 12.95 13.53 -16.94
N ARG A 97 13.79 13.26 -15.92
CA ARG A 97 15.18 12.83 -16.10
C ARG A 97 15.26 11.50 -16.86
N VAL A 98 14.41 10.52 -16.52
CA VAL A 98 14.36 9.22 -17.21
C VAL A 98 13.86 9.38 -18.65
N ALA A 99 12.85 10.20 -18.90
CA ALA A 99 12.36 10.48 -20.24
C ALA A 99 13.46 11.09 -21.12
N GLN A 100 14.22 12.06 -20.59
CA GLN A 100 15.38 12.64 -21.26
C GLN A 100 16.49 11.60 -21.53
N GLU A 101 16.79 10.72 -20.57
CA GLU A 101 17.76 9.63 -20.74
C GLU A 101 17.37 8.67 -21.88
N LEU A 102 16.07 8.43 -22.07
CA LEU A 102 15.53 7.61 -23.15
C LEU A 102 15.34 8.35 -24.49
N GLY A 103 15.58 9.67 -24.52
CA GLY A 103 15.34 10.49 -25.71
C GLY A 103 13.86 10.66 -26.05
N ILE A 104 12.96 10.50 -25.08
CA ILE A 104 11.52 10.71 -25.26
C ILE A 104 11.21 12.19 -25.02
N THR A 105 10.64 12.85 -26.03
CA THR A 105 10.18 14.25 -25.98
C THR A 105 8.66 14.34 -26.01
N ASP A 106 8.13 15.55 -25.80
CA ASP A 106 6.70 15.85 -25.91
C ASP A 106 5.86 14.95 -25.00
N LEU A 107 6.34 14.76 -23.77
CA LEU A 107 5.68 14.00 -22.71
C LEU A 107 5.29 14.99 -21.61
N LYS A 108 3.99 15.08 -21.31
CA LYS A 108 3.47 15.98 -20.27
C LYS A 108 3.34 15.23 -18.95
N VAL A 109 4.12 15.64 -17.96
CA VAL A 109 4.12 15.05 -16.61
C VAL A 109 3.49 16.03 -15.65
N ALA A 110 2.34 15.68 -15.10
CA ALA A 110 1.61 16.45 -14.11
C ALA A 110 1.88 15.96 -12.69
N VAL A 111 1.80 16.89 -11.74
CA VAL A 111 1.88 16.63 -10.32
C VAL A 111 0.65 17.19 -9.62
N VAL A 112 0.05 16.40 -8.74
CA VAL A 112 -0.98 16.84 -7.80
C VAL A 112 -0.34 17.03 -6.42
N LYS A 113 -0.55 18.21 -5.83
CA LYS A 113 -0.15 18.57 -4.46
C LYS A 113 -1.39 18.96 -3.64
N GLY A 114 -1.23 19.07 -2.31
CA GLY A 114 -2.26 19.58 -1.39
C GLY A 114 -2.75 18.55 -0.38
N ASP A 115 -2.26 17.32 -0.45
CA ASP A 115 -2.52 16.27 0.55
C ASP A 115 -1.72 16.48 1.84
N ASN A 116 -0.50 17.01 1.76
CA ASN A 116 0.34 17.28 2.92
C ASN A 116 -0.17 18.50 3.70
N ILE A 117 -0.64 18.28 4.93
CA ILE A 117 -1.14 19.33 5.83
C ILE A 117 -0.20 19.58 7.02
N PHE A 118 0.98 18.96 7.04
CA PHE A 118 1.86 18.93 8.21
C PHE A 118 2.26 20.33 8.70
N GLU A 119 2.57 21.25 7.78
CA GLU A 119 3.00 22.61 8.13
C GLU A 119 1.82 23.48 8.60
N ASP A 120 0.60 23.20 8.12
CA ASP A 120 -0.60 23.97 8.44
C ASP A 120 -1.31 23.45 9.72
N MET A 121 -0.89 22.30 10.25
CA MET A 121 -1.57 21.64 11.38
C MET A 121 -1.78 22.55 12.59
N GLU A 122 -0.79 23.38 12.93
CA GLU A 122 -0.90 24.28 14.08
C GLU A 122 -1.96 25.36 13.87
N GLU A 123 -1.99 26.00 12.70
CA GLU A 123 -3.02 26.97 12.32
C GLU A 123 -4.41 26.32 12.27
N LEU A 124 -4.50 25.10 11.71
CA LEU A 124 -5.75 24.35 11.65
C LEU A 124 -6.29 24.03 13.05
N MET A 125 -5.42 23.61 13.99
CA MET A 125 -5.82 23.40 15.38
C MET A 125 -6.27 24.68 16.06
N ASP A 126 -5.58 25.80 15.84
CA ASP A 126 -5.95 27.11 16.38
C ASP A 126 -7.30 27.60 15.82
N SER A 127 -7.67 27.18 14.61
CA SER A 127 -8.98 27.43 13.99
C SER A 127 -10.12 26.55 14.53
N GLY A 128 -9.81 25.59 15.40
CA GLY A 128 -10.77 24.70 16.05
C GLY A 128 -10.93 23.32 15.42
N ILE A 129 -10.08 22.96 14.44
CA ILE A 129 -10.06 21.60 13.88
C ILE A 129 -9.38 20.66 14.87
N SER A 130 -10.08 19.59 15.26
CA SER A 130 -9.49 18.54 16.09
C SER A 130 -8.74 17.54 15.22
N PHE A 131 -7.56 17.12 15.70
CA PHE A 131 -6.81 16.00 15.13
C PHE A 131 -6.75 14.80 16.09
N ASP A 132 -7.68 14.72 17.05
CA ASP A 132 -7.78 13.61 17.97
C ASP A 132 -8.03 12.28 17.23
N HIS A 133 -7.59 11.17 17.81
CA HIS A 133 -7.63 9.89 17.12
C HIS A 133 -9.08 9.48 16.86
N TRP A 134 -9.44 9.26 15.59
CA TRP A 134 -10.86 9.10 15.21
C TRP A 134 -11.54 7.87 15.84
N GLU A 135 -10.81 6.75 16.05
CA GLU A 135 -11.37 5.55 16.71
C GLU A 135 -11.32 5.59 18.24
N THR A 136 -10.20 6.03 18.83
CA THR A 136 -9.97 5.93 20.28
C THR A 136 -10.34 7.19 21.05
N ASN A 137 -10.54 8.32 20.34
CA ASN A 137 -10.72 9.66 20.90
C ASN A 137 -9.53 10.14 21.76
N GLU A 138 -8.35 9.54 21.60
CA GLU A 138 -7.15 10.02 22.27
C GLU A 138 -6.72 11.38 21.72
N SER A 139 -6.21 12.25 22.60
CA SER A 139 -5.85 13.60 22.19
C SER A 139 -4.56 13.63 21.36
N ILE A 140 -4.53 14.42 20.28
CA ILE A 140 -3.34 14.64 19.44
C ILE A 140 -2.15 15.18 20.25
N SER A 141 -2.42 15.87 21.37
CA SER A 141 -1.41 16.39 22.29
C SER A 141 -0.44 15.31 22.83
N THR A 142 -0.86 14.04 22.84
CA THR A 142 -0.02 12.91 23.28
C THR A 142 1.15 12.62 22.34
N ILE A 143 1.03 13.01 21.06
CA ILE A 143 2.02 12.74 20.02
C ILE A 143 2.49 14.00 19.26
N LYS A 144 1.88 15.17 19.49
CA LYS A 144 2.13 16.42 18.72
C LYS A 144 3.62 16.70 18.51
N ASP A 145 4.42 16.65 19.57
CA ASP A 145 5.85 16.97 19.52
C ASP A 145 6.73 15.91 18.81
N LYS A 146 6.13 14.79 18.40
CA LYS A 146 6.80 13.65 17.76
C LYS A 146 6.32 13.41 16.33
N LEU A 147 5.40 14.24 15.83
CA LEU A 147 4.85 14.08 14.48
C LEU A 147 5.95 14.22 13.43
N LEU A 148 5.88 13.38 12.41
CA LEU A 148 6.86 13.26 11.34
C LEU A 148 6.28 13.70 9.99
N PHE A 149 5.02 13.40 9.72
CA PHE A 149 4.29 13.78 8.51
C PHE A 149 2.78 13.75 8.80
N ALA A 150 1.98 14.43 7.98
CA ALA A 150 0.53 14.44 8.03
C ALA A 150 -0.05 14.62 6.62
N ASN A 151 -0.76 13.61 6.11
CA ASN A 151 -1.30 13.62 4.75
C ASN A 151 -2.78 13.21 4.74
N ALA A 152 -3.61 14.03 4.10
CA ALA A 152 -4.99 13.74 3.81
C ALA A 152 -5.13 12.79 2.62
N TYR A 153 -6.14 11.93 2.64
CA TYR A 153 -6.49 11.06 1.52
C TYR A 153 -7.38 11.85 0.56
N ILE A 154 -6.82 12.34 -0.55
CA ILE A 154 -7.59 13.07 -1.56
C ILE A 154 -8.15 12.12 -2.63
N GLY A 155 -9.25 12.52 -3.27
CA GLY A 155 -9.96 11.72 -4.29
C GLY A 155 -9.42 11.88 -5.71
N ALA A 156 -10.24 11.48 -6.68
CA ALA A 156 -9.88 11.40 -8.09
C ALA A 156 -9.90 12.75 -8.84
N GLN A 157 -10.64 13.76 -8.36
CA GLN A 157 -10.80 15.04 -9.08
C GLN A 157 -9.52 15.75 -9.50
N PRO A 158 -8.47 15.84 -8.66
CA PRO A 158 -7.23 16.50 -9.05
C PRO A 158 -6.49 15.78 -10.19
N ILE A 159 -6.65 14.45 -10.28
CA ILE A 159 -6.11 13.64 -11.38
C ILE A 159 -6.90 13.93 -12.67
N VAL A 160 -8.23 14.07 -12.58
CA VAL A 160 -9.07 14.47 -13.73
C VAL A 160 -8.66 15.85 -14.25
N GLU A 161 -8.37 16.80 -13.36
CA GLU A 161 -7.88 18.13 -13.76
C GLU A 161 -6.53 18.06 -14.47
N ALA A 162 -5.59 17.25 -13.96
CA ALA A 162 -4.33 17.00 -14.66
C ALA A 162 -4.52 16.39 -16.06
N LEU A 163 -5.46 15.46 -16.21
CA LEU A 163 -5.82 14.86 -17.50
C LEU A 163 -6.45 15.86 -18.47
N ARG A 164 -7.26 16.81 -17.97
CA ARG A 164 -7.81 17.93 -18.77
C ARG A 164 -6.74 18.89 -19.27
N GLN A 165 -5.63 19.00 -18.55
CA GLN A 165 -4.43 19.72 -18.99
C GLN A 165 -3.54 18.88 -19.92
N GLU A 166 -4.10 17.80 -20.49
CA GLU A 166 -3.47 16.91 -21.47
C GLU A 166 -2.25 16.15 -20.92
N ALA A 167 -2.17 15.92 -19.60
CA ALA A 167 -1.10 15.12 -19.03
C ALA A 167 -1.08 13.69 -19.61
N ASP A 168 0.13 13.21 -19.91
CA ASP A 168 0.39 11.80 -20.26
C ASP A 168 0.66 10.98 -19.01
N ILE A 169 1.29 11.61 -18.02
CA ILE A 169 1.63 11.01 -16.74
C ILE A 169 1.11 11.93 -15.63
N VAL A 170 0.37 11.38 -14.67
CA VAL A 170 -0.06 12.10 -13.47
C VAL A 170 0.55 11.44 -12.24
N ILE A 171 1.28 12.23 -11.46
CA ILE A 171 1.93 11.81 -10.22
C ILE A 171 1.25 12.52 -9.06
N THR A 172 0.78 11.78 -8.06
CA THR A 172 0.13 12.33 -6.87
C THR A 172 0.94 12.06 -5.61
N GLY A 173 0.64 12.81 -4.54
CA GLY A 173 1.01 12.44 -3.18
C GLY A 173 0.04 11.39 -2.63
N ARG A 174 -0.43 11.55 -1.38
CA ARG A 174 -1.45 10.66 -0.82
C ARG A 174 -2.81 10.91 -1.47
N THR A 175 -3.25 9.92 -2.23
CA THR A 175 -4.61 9.76 -2.75
C THR A 175 -5.16 8.45 -2.18
N THR A 176 -6.47 8.21 -2.29
CA THR A 176 -6.96 6.83 -2.12
C THR A 176 -6.41 5.94 -3.22
N ASP A 177 -6.29 4.67 -2.87
CA ASP A 177 -5.72 3.61 -3.70
C ASP A 177 -6.55 3.38 -4.98
N THR A 178 -7.85 3.72 -4.92
CA THR A 178 -8.79 3.67 -6.05
C THR A 178 -8.83 4.94 -6.91
N ALA A 179 -8.24 6.06 -6.49
CA ALA A 179 -8.40 7.36 -7.15
C ALA A 179 -7.83 7.38 -8.58
N GLN A 180 -6.68 6.72 -8.77
CA GLN A 180 -5.98 6.57 -10.04
C GLN A 180 -6.82 5.74 -11.02
N PHE A 181 -7.67 4.84 -10.54
CA PHE A 181 -8.53 3.98 -11.35
C PHE A 181 -9.88 4.63 -11.66
N LEU A 182 -10.43 5.43 -10.74
CA LEU A 182 -11.66 6.20 -10.95
C LEU A 182 -11.46 7.38 -11.91
N ALA A 183 -10.33 8.09 -11.82
CA ALA A 183 -10.07 9.32 -12.59
C ALA A 183 -10.18 9.14 -14.13
N PRO A 184 -9.68 8.06 -14.76
CA PRO A 184 -9.91 7.77 -16.17
C PRO A 184 -11.39 7.76 -16.56
N LEU A 185 -12.25 7.15 -15.76
CA LEU A 185 -13.68 7.00 -16.06
C LEU A 185 -14.40 8.35 -15.97
N LEU A 186 -14.07 9.13 -14.94
CA LEU A 186 -14.57 10.50 -14.78
C LEU A 186 -14.19 11.38 -15.96
N TYR A 187 -12.93 11.29 -16.41
CA TYR A 187 -12.41 12.09 -17.52
C TYR A 187 -13.03 11.68 -18.86
N GLU A 188 -13.03 10.40 -19.19
CA GLU A 188 -13.47 9.90 -20.50
C GLU A 188 -14.99 9.94 -20.67
N PHE A 189 -15.74 9.67 -19.61
CA PHE A 189 -17.21 9.61 -19.66
C PHE A 189 -17.92 10.87 -19.21
N ASN A 190 -17.19 11.84 -18.65
CA ASN A 190 -17.76 13.06 -18.06
C ASN A 190 -18.89 12.75 -17.08
N TRP A 191 -18.67 11.77 -16.19
CA TRP A 191 -19.64 11.48 -15.13
C TRP A 191 -19.76 12.67 -14.18
N GLU A 192 -21.00 12.95 -13.77
CA GLU A 192 -21.31 14.01 -12.81
C GLU A 192 -20.90 13.58 -11.39
N GLN A 193 -20.57 14.56 -10.55
CA GLN A 193 -20.11 14.31 -9.17
C GLN A 193 -21.20 13.74 -8.26
N ASP A 194 -22.47 13.86 -8.65
CA ASP A 194 -23.62 13.33 -7.93
C ASP A 194 -24.18 12.04 -8.55
N ASP A 195 -23.52 11.49 -9.58
CA ASP A 195 -23.85 10.15 -10.12
C ASP A 195 -23.19 9.05 -9.29
N TRP A 196 -23.64 8.93 -8.04
CA TRP A 196 -22.99 8.10 -7.02
C TRP A 196 -22.85 6.64 -7.43
N ASN A 197 -23.80 6.07 -8.16
CA ASN A 197 -23.69 4.67 -8.59
C ASN A 197 -22.54 4.45 -9.56
N ARG A 198 -22.31 5.38 -10.50
CA ARG A 198 -21.19 5.27 -11.44
C ARG A 198 -19.86 5.54 -10.76
N LEU A 199 -19.80 6.55 -9.88
CA LEU A 199 -18.62 6.79 -9.05
C LEU A 199 -18.27 5.56 -8.21
N ALA A 200 -19.26 4.96 -7.56
CA ALA A 200 -19.09 3.77 -6.75
C ALA A 200 -18.62 2.57 -7.58
N SER A 201 -19.15 2.40 -8.80
CA SER A 201 -18.67 1.36 -9.71
C SER A 201 -17.20 1.57 -10.12
N GLY A 202 -16.80 2.81 -10.39
CA GLY A 202 -15.41 3.14 -10.70
C GLY A 202 -14.46 2.94 -9.51
N VAL A 203 -14.89 3.31 -8.30
CA VAL A 203 -14.13 3.04 -7.07
C VAL A 203 -14.00 1.54 -6.83
N PHE A 204 -15.09 0.79 -6.94
CA PHE A 204 -15.06 -0.65 -6.74
C PHE A 204 -14.24 -1.39 -7.81
N MET A 205 -14.29 -0.93 -9.07
CA MET A 205 -13.37 -1.40 -10.11
C MET A 205 -11.92 -1.13 -9.72
N GLY A 206 -11.61 0.06 -9.18
CA GLY A 206 -10.28 0.38 -8.64
C GLY A 206 -9.86 -0.58 -7.53
N HIS A 207 -10.74 -0.82 -6.55
CA HIS A 207 -10.53 -1.78 -5.45
C HIS A 207 -10.22 -3.20 -5.95
N LEU A 208 -10.85 -3.62 -7.05
CA LEU A 208 -10.57 -4.92 -7.66
C LEU A 208 -9.26 -4.94 -8.47
N LEU A 209 -8.73 -3.80 -8.88
CA LEU A 209 -7.52 -3.71 -9.70
C LEU A 209 -6.26 -3.37 -8.89
N GLU A 210 -6.40 -2.72 -7.74
CA GLU A 210 -5.30 -2.53 -6.80
C GLU A 210 -4.82 -3.86 -6.19
N CYS A 211 -3.80 -3.80 -5.33
CA CYS A 211 -3.20 -4.99 -4.69
C CYS A 211 -2.65 -6.04 -5.68
N SER A 212 -2.15 -5.58 -6.82
CA SER A 212 -1.36 -6.40 -7.76
C SER A 212 -2.18 -7.54 -8.37
N ALA A 213 -1.86 -8.80 -8.05
CA ALA A 213 -2.42 -9.98 -8.71
C ALA A 213 -3.61 -10.60 -7.96
N GLN A 214 -4.15 -9.97 -6.92
CA GLN A 214 -5.12 -10.63 -6.03
C GLN A 214 -6.42 -11.02 -6.76
N SER A 215 -6.97 -10.12 -7.58
CA SER A 215 -8.11 -10.43 -8.47
C SER A 215 -7.81 -11.46 -9.58
N THR A 216 -6.53 -11.73 -9.83
CA THR A 216 -6.06 -12.67 -10.85
C THR A 216 -5.42 -13.93 -10.24
N GLY A 217 -5.70 -14.22 -8.96
CA GLY A 217 -5.32 -15.46 -8.29
C GLY A 217 -4.13 -15.35 -7.31
N GLY A 218 -3.52 -14.17 -7.16
CA GLY A 218 -2.56 -13.92 -6.10
C GLY A 218 -3.21 -14.04 -4.71
N ASN A 219 -2.54 -14.67 -3.76
CA ASN A 219 -3.06 -14.93 -2.39
C ASN A 219 -4.37 -15.74 -2.30
N PHE A 220 -4.87 -16.29 -3.41
CA PHE A 220 -6.13 -17.01 -3.44
C PHE A 220 -6.17 -18.13 -2.39
N SER A 221 -7.25 -18.20 -1.61
CA SER A 221 -7.43 -19.20 -0.56
C SER A 221 -8.16 -20.46 -1.04
N GLY A 222 -8.70 -20.44 -2.26
CA GLY A 222 -9.31 -21.61 -2.90
C GLY A 222 -8.24 -22.59 -3.42
N ASP A 223 -8.43 -23.09 -4.64
CA ASP A 223 -7.53 -24.07 -5.27
C ASP A 223 -6.24 -23.40 -5.81
N TRP A 224 -5.47 -22.75 -4.93
CA TRP A 224 -4.29 -21.98 -5.28
C TRP A 224 -3.16 -22.81 -5.89
N GLN A 225 -3.10 -24.11 -5.56
CA GLN A 225 -2.13 -25.04 -6.14
C GLN A 225 -2.33 -25.23 -7.64
N ASP A 226 -3.55 -25.01 -8.14
CA ASP A 226 -3.94 -25.22 -9.53
C ASP A 226 -3.88 -23.93 -10.36
N ILE A 227 -3.47 -22.80 -9.75
CA ILE A 227 -3.28 -21.54 -10.48
C ILE A 227 -2.10 -21.68 -11.43
N GLU A 228 -2.40 -21.56 -12.72
CA GLU A 228 -1.44 -21.70 -13.80
C GLU A 228 -0.36 -20.60 -13.75
N ALA A 229 0.90 -20.99 -13.93
CA ALA A 229 2.05 -20.09 -14.10
C ALA A 229 2.07 -18.92 -13.11
N MET A 230 1.87 -19.21 -11.81
CA MET A 230 1.85 -18.21 -10.73
C MET A 230 3.12 -17.35 -10.67
N ASP A 231 4.27 -17.85 -11.15
CA ASP A 231 5.52 -17.10 -11.30
C ASP A 231 5.46 -15.99 -12.38
N GLN A 232 4.49 -16.08 -13.29
CA GLN A 232 4.23 -15.15 -14.39
C GLN A 232 2.79 -14.63 -14.34
N ILE A 233 2.25 -14.47 -13.13
CA ILE A 233 0.87 -14.06 -12.91
C ILE A 233 0.60 -12.68 -13.54
N GLY A 234 -0.46 -12.60 -14.34
CA GLY A 234 -0.87 -11.34 -14.97
C GLY A 234 -1.62 -10.45 -14.00
N TYR A 235 -1.45 -9.14 -14.10
CA TYR A 235 -2.23 -8.17 -13.31
C TYR A 235 -3.60 -7.89 -13.96
N PRO A 236 -4.61 -7.50 -13.16
CA PRO A 236 -5.96 -7.30 -13.65
C PRO A 236 -6.06 -6.13 -14.62
N ILE A 237 -6.94 -6.30 -15.61
CA ILE A 237 -7.35 -5.29 -16.59
C ILE A 237 -8.87 -5.20 -16.53
N ALA A 238 -9.41 -4.00 -16.34
CA ALA A 238 -10.83 -3.72 -16.46
C ALA A 238 -11.16 -3.14 -17.84
N THR A 239 -12.22 -3.64 -18.47
CA THR A 239 -12.90 -2.95 -19.58
C THR A 239 -14.20 -2.37 -19.05
N CYS A 240 -14.28 -1.05 -18.95
CA CYS A 240 -15.41 -0.34 -18.38
C CYS A 240 -16.28 0.30 -19.47
N GLU A 241 -17.59 0.13 -19.35
CA GLU A 241 -18.59 0.78 -20.18
C GLU A 241 -19.00 2.14 -19.60
N PRO A 242 -19.55 3.07 -20.41
CA PRO A 242 -20.04 4.36 -19.92
C PRO A 242 -21.15 4.26 -18.86
N SER A 243 -21.83 3.11 -18.78
CA SER A 243 -22.85 2.84 -17.75
C SER A 243 -22.26 2.64 -16.36
N GLY A 244 -20.98 2.30 -16.26
CA GLY A 244 -20.30 1.86 -15.04
C GLY A 244 -20.19 0.34 -14.91
N ASP A 245 -20.83 -0.45 -15.78
CA ASP A 245 -20.59 -1.91 -15.82
C ASP A 245 -19.19 -2.18 -16.36
N PHE A 246 -18.52 -3.21 -15.85
CA PHE A 246 -17.17 -3.56 -16.30
C PHE A 246 -16.90 -5.06 -16.30
N VAL A 247 -15.86 -5.46 -17.04
CA VAL A 247 -15.33 -6.82 -17.07
C VAL A 247 -13.89 -6.80 -16.60
N VAL A 248 -13.57 -7.58 -15.57
CA VAL A 248 -12.20 -7.83 -15.12
C VAL A 248 -11.63 -9.01 -15.91
N SER A 249 -10.39 -8.84 -16.34
CA SER A 249 -9.63 -9.79 -17.17
C SER A 249 -8.14 -9.70 -16.84
N LYS A 250 -7.30 -10.44 -17.57
CA LYS A 250 -5.84 -10.30 -17.53
C LYS A 250 -5.26 -10.38 -18.94
N VAL A 251 -3.97 -10.10 -19.09
CA VAL A 251 -3.28 -10.25 -20.37
C VAL A 251 -3.41 -11.69 -20.89
N GLU A 252 -3.82 -11.85 -22.14
CA GLU A 252 -3.91 -13.16 -22.79
C GLU A 252 -2.55 -13.88 -22.77
N GLY A 253 -2.53 -15.16 -22.38
CA GLY A 253 -1.31 -15.96 -22.26
C GLY A 253 -0.43 -15.67 -21.04
N SER A 254 -0.81 -14.74 -20.15
CA SER A 254 -0.17 -14.62 -18.82
C SER A 254 -0.68 -15.70 -17.85
N GLY A 255 0.03 -15.95 -16.74
CA GLY A 255 -0.43 -16.83 -15.68
C GLY A 255 -1.58 -16.23 -14.86
N GLY A 256 -2.05 -16.96 -13.84
CA GLY A 256 -3.15 -16.55 -12.97
C GLY A 256 -4.53 -17.08 -13.39
N LEU A 257 -5.53 -16.73 -12.60
CA LEU A 257 -6.93 -17.10 -12.78
C LEU A 257 -7.84 -15.90 -12.47
N VAL A 258 -8.73 -15.55 -13.39
CA VAL A 258 -9.81 -14.57 -13.15
C VAL A 258 -11.15 -15.29 -13.13
N SER A 259 -11.72 -15.41 -11.93
CA SER A 259 -12.96 -16.11 -11.65
C SER A 259 -13.81 -15.34 -10.65
N PRO A 260 -15.13 -15.58 -10.54
CA PRO A 260 -15.95 -14.97 -9.49
C PRO A 260 -15.35 -15.12 -8.09
N GLU A 261 -14.70 -16.24 -7.80
CA GLU A 261 -14.08 -16.54 -6.51
C GLU A 261 -12.84 -15.67 -6.24
N THR A 262 -11.95 -15.49 -7.22
CA THR A 262 -10.77 -14.62 -7.05
C THR A 262 -11.18 -13.15 -6.92
N ILE A 263 -12.20 -12.74 -7.67
CA ILE A 263 -12.78 -11.38 -7.56
C ILE A 263 -13.47 -11.17 -6.21
N GLN A 264 -14.19 -12.17 -5.69
CA GLN A 264 -14.81 -12.12 -4.37
C GLN A 264 -13.79 -12.03 -3.23
N GLU A 265 -12.65 -12.68 -3.37
CA GLU A 265 -11.59 -12.58 -2.37
C GLU A 265 -11.03 -11.15 -2.29
N GLN A 266 -10.74 -10.53 -3.44
CA GLN A 266 -10.33 -9.12 -3.47
C GLN A 266 -11.45 -8.19 -2.99
N MET A 267 -12.71 -8.45 -3.35
CA MET A 267 -13.87 -7.68 -2.87
C MET A 267 -13.93 -7.59 -1.34
N LEU A 268 -13.50 -8.63 -0.61
CA LEU A 268 -13.53 -8.65 0.86
C LEU A 268 -12.26 -8.10 1.51
N TYR A 269 -11.18 -7.94 0.74
CA TYR A 269 -9.90 -7.44 1.24
C TYR A 269 -10.05 -6.00 1.75
N GLU A 270 -9.59 -5.74 2.97
CA GLU A 270 -9.57 -4.39 3.60
C GLU A 270 -10.91 -3.64 3.69
N ILE A 271 -12.04 -4.32 3.45
CA ILE A 271 -13.38 -3.75 3.61
C ILE A 271 -13.97 -4.14 4.97
N HIS A 272 -14.16 -3.15 5.83
CA HIS A 272 -14.77 -3.33 7.15
C HIS A 272 -16.31 -3.47 7.08
N ASP A 273 -16.99 -2.52 6.44
CA ASP A 273 -18.44 -2.52 6.26
C ASP A 273 -18.78 -2.56 4.75
N PRO A 274 -19.23 -3.72 4.22
CA PRO A 274 -19.61 -3.86 2.81
C PRO A 274 -20.77 -2.96 2.35
N SER A 275 -21.54 -2.38 3.28
CA SER A 275 -22.60 -1.43 2.94
C SER A 275 -22.14 0.04 2.95
N ALA A 276 -20.92 0.31 3.41
CA ALA A 276 -20.39 1.65 3.61
C ALA A 276 -18.86 1.68 3.50
N TYR A 277 -18.32 1.30 2.34
CA TYR A 277 -16.90 1.52 2.03
C TYR A 277 -16.68 3.01 1.69
N VAL A 278 -16.13 3.76 2.64
CA VAL A 278 -15.99 5.22 2.57
C VAL A 278 -14.74 5.62 1.80
N THR A 279 -14.91 6.39 0.73
CA THR A 279 -13.82 7.05 -0.01
C THR A 279 -14.10 8.55 -0.15
N PRO A 280 -13.09 9.40 -0.48
CA PRO A 280 -13.28 10.83 -0.70
C PRO A 280 -14.29 11.17 -1.80
N ASP A 281 -14.44 10.31 -2.80
CA ASP A 281 -15.28 10.57 -3.97
C ASP A 281 -16.74 10.08 -3.77
N VAL A 282 -16.94 9.00 -3.02
CA VAL A 282 -18.26 8.35 -2.83
C VAL A 282 -18.20 7.34 -1.68
N VAL A 283 -19.34 7.07 -1.04
CA VAL A 283 -19.48 5.91 -0.14
C VAL A 283 -20.07 4.75 -0.93
N VAL A 284 -19.30 3.66 -1.07
CA VAL A 284 -19.63 2.48 -1.88
C VAL A 284 -20.43 1.47 -1.06
N ASP A 285 -21.50 0.94 -1.67
CA ASP A 285 -22.28 -0.19 -1.17
C ASP A 285 -22.13 -1.37 -2.14
N ILE A 286 -21.46 -2.42 -1.66
CA ILE A 286 -21.16 -3.61 -2.45
C ILE A 286 -22.10 -4.80 -2.12
N THR A 287 -23.14 -4.58 -1.31
CA THR A 287 -24.03 -5.66 -0.83
C THR A 287 -24.92 -6.29 -1.92
N LYS A 288 -24.98 -5.66 -3.09
CA LYS A 288 -25.77 -6.11 -4.26
C LYS A 288 -24.93 -6.40 -5.49
N VAL A 289 -23.61 -6.39 -5.35
CA VAL A 289 -22.70 -6.69 -6.45
C VAL A 289 -22.92 -8.11 -6.94
N GLN A 290 -22.88 -8.28 -8.26
CA GLN A 290 -23.01 -9.55 -8.95
C GLN A 290 -21.79 -9.80 -9.83
N PHE A 291 -21.37 -11.06 -9.83
CA PHE A 291 -20.27 -11.57 -10.63
C PHE A 291 -20.79 -12.61 -11.62
N GLU A 292 -20.49 -12.44 -12.89
CA GLU A 292 -20.84 -13.38 -13.96
C GLU A 292 -19.58 -13.75 -14.73
N GLN A 293 -19.21 -15.04 -14.75
CA GLN A 293 -18.16 -15.53 -15.63
C GLN A 293 -18.69 -15.49 -17.07
N VAL A 294 -18.13 -14.61 -17.90
CA VAL A 294 -18.58 -14.44 -19.29
C VAL A 294 -17.71 -15.21 -20.29
N ARG A 295 -16.43 -15.41 -19.96
CA ARG A 295 -15.47 -16.30 -20.64
C ARG A 295 -14.40 -16.73 -19.66
N ASP A 296 -13.55 -17.68 -20.06
CA ASP A 296 -12.33 -18.02 -19.31
C ASP A 296 -11.52 -16.75 -19.05
N ASN A 297 -11.17 -16.52 -17.78
CA ASN A 297 -10.47 -15.34 -17.31
C ASN A 297 -11.16 -13.99 -17.60
N GLU A 298 -12.49 -13.97 -17.79
CA GLU A 298 -13.29 -12.75 -17.91
C GLU A 298 -14.50 -12.82 -16.98
N VAL A 299 -14.55 -11.92 -15.99
CA VAL A 299 -15.66 -11.81 -15.03
C VAL A 299 -16.32 -10.44 -15.16
N LYS A 300 -17.59 -10.44 -15.50
CA LYS A 300 -18.42 -9.24 -15.52
C LYS A 300 -18.88 -8.89 -14.10
N VAL A 301 -18.78 -7.61 -13.77
CA VAL A 301 -19.19 -7.04 -12.48
C VAL A 301 -20.31 -6.03 -12.71
N THR A 302 -21.38 -6.14 -11.93
CA THR A 302 -22.54 -5.23 -11.97
C THR A 302 -23.14 -5.05 -10.57
N GLY A 303 -24.07 -4.10 -10.42
CA GLY A 303 -24.85 -3.95 -9.18
C GLY A 303 -24.11 -3.24 -8.04
N VAL A 304 -23.09 -2.43 -8.36
CA VAL A 304 -22.44 -1.54 -7.39
C VAL A 304 -23.32 -0.31 -7.17
N HIS A 305 -23.52 0.08 -5.92
CA HIS A 305 -24.31 1.25 -5.56
C HIS A 305 -23.48 2.27 -4.79
N GLY A 306 -23.86 3.55 -4.88
CA GLY A 306 -23.18 4.64 -4.20
C GLY A 306 -24.12 5.50 -3.37
N LYS A 307 -23.54 6.13 -2.34
CA LYS A 307 -24.14 7.16 -1.48
C LYS A 307 -23.28 8.42 -1.55
N PRO A 308 -23.80 9.60 -1.15
CA PRO A 308 -23.03 10.84 -1.14
C PRO A 308 -21.64 10.69 -0.51
N LYS A 309 -20.66 11.43 -1.04
CA LYS A 309 -19.31 11.51 -0.47
C LYS A 309 -19.33 12.01 0.99
N PRO A 310 -18.34 11.65 1.83
CA PRO A 310 -18.27 12.13 3.21
C PRO A 310 -17.98 13.63 3.28
N GLU A 311 -18.32 14.25 4.43
CA GLU A 311 -18.02 15.65 4.73
C GLU A 311 -16.56 15.85 5.20
N GLU A 312 -15.89 14.76 5.60
CA GLU A 312 -14.52 14.76 6.11
C GLU A 312 -13.64 13.73 5.39
N LEU A 313 -12.34 14.01 5.31
CA LEU A 313 -11.31 13.14 4.75
C LEU A 313 -10.47 12.52 5.87
N LYS A 314 -10.03 11.28 5.66
CA LYS A 314 -9.01 10.65 6.51
C LYS A 314 -7.69 11.40 6.37
N VAL A 315 -7.05 11.69 7.49
CA VAL A 315 -5.67 12.15 7.59
C VAL A 315 -4.86 11.05 8.26
N VAL A 316 -3.77 10.62 7.63
CA VAL A 316 -2.76 9.78 8.29
C VAL A 316 -1.59 10.63 8.74
N MET A 317 -1.21 10.44 9.99
CA MET A 317 -0.08 11.07 10.64
C MET A 317 0.89 9.99 11.12
N GLY A 318 2.18 10.17 10.83
CA GLY A 318 3.23 9.34 11.40
C GLY A 318 3.90 10.05 12.56
N TYR A 319 4.26 9.33 13.63
CA TYR A 319 5.01 9.90 14.76
C TYR A 319 6.12 8.97 15.26
N GLU A 320 7.15 9.52 15.89
CA GLU A 320 8.20 8.71 16.50
C GLU A 320 7.66 7.88 17.68
N ASN A 321 7.74 6.54 17.56
CA ASN A 321 7.17 5.61 18.55
C ASN A 321 8.23 4.66 19.13
N GLY A 322 9.42 5.19 19.38
CA GLY A 322 10.53 4.46 20.01
C GLY A 322 11.31 3.56 19.06
N TYR A 323 11.86 2.47 19.59
CA TYR A 323 12.80 1.58 18.91
C TYR A 323 12.50 0.11 19.19
N MET A 324 12.59 -0.70 18.15
CA MET A 324 12.47 -2.16 18.24
C MET A 324 13.84 -2.83 18.20
N GLY A 325 14.08 -3.74 19.15
CA GLY A 325 15.13 -4.76 19.07
C GLY A 325 14.51 -6.13 18.88
N GLN A 326 15.07 -6.97 18.01
CA GLN A 326 14.55 -8.32 17.80
C GLN A 326 15.66 -9.35 17.61
N VAL A 327 15.41 -10.58 18.04
CA VAL A 327 16.26 -11.75 17.80
C VAL A 327 15.40 -12.95 17.44
N ILE A 328 15.88 -13.73 16.47
CA ILE A 328 15.31 -15.03 16.10
C ILE A 328 16.38 -16.10 16.34
N ILE A 329 16.01 -17.21 16.98
CA ILE A 329 16.87 -18.39 17.16
C ILE A 329 16.08 -19.67 16.88
N GLY A 330 16.70 -20.61 16.17
CA GLY A 330 16.11 -21.93 15.88
C GLY A 330 16.50 -22.97 16.93
N PHE A 331 15.61 -23.93 17.16
CA PHE A 331 15.86 -25.15 17.93
C PHE A 331 15.39 -26.35 17.13
N SER A 332 16.26 -27.34 16.98
CA SER A 332 15.91 -28.61 16.36
C SER A 332 15.38 -29.62 17.37
N TRP A 333 14.68 -30.61 16.85
CA TRP A 333 14.33 -31.87 17.48
C TRP A 333 15.54 -32.53 18.18
N PRO A 334 15.34 -33.30 19.28
CA PRO A 334 14.06 -33.51 20.00
C PRO A 334 13.63 -32.26 20.78
N ASP A 335 12.39 -32.21 21.26
CA ASP A 335 11.90 -31.19 22.20
C ASP A 335 12.04 -29.72 21.73
N ALA A 336 11.95 -29.46 20.42
CA ALA A 336 12.20 -28.13 19.83
C ALA A 336 11.41 -27.01 20.55
N LEU A 337 10.11 -27.21 20.77
CA LEU A 337 9.25 -26.25 21.46
C LEU A 337 9.63 -26.06 22.94
N ALA A 338 9.96 -27.13 23.66
CA ALA A 338 10.35 -27.04 25.07
C ALA A 338 11.67 -26.27 25.24
N LYS A 339 12.63 -26.49 24.33
CA LYS A 339 13.89 -25.73 24.26
C LYS A 339 13.63 -24.25 23.97
N ALA A 340 12.77 -23.93 23.00
CA ALA A 340 12.38 -22.55 22.69
C ALA A 340 11.73 -21.86 23.90
N LYS A 341 10.76 -22.50 24.56
CA LYS A 341 10.13 -21.99 25.80
C LYS A 341 11.15 -21.80 26.93
N LYS A 342 12.13 -22.70 27.04
CA LYS A 342 13.20 -22.58 28.03
C LYS A 342 14.13 -21.39 27.73
N ALA A 343 14.45 -21.15 26.46
CA ALA A 343 15.23 -20.00 26.05
C ALA A 343 14.51 -18.67 26.33
N ASP A 344 13.21 -18.57 26.00
CA ASP A 344 12.37 -17.43 26.38
C ASP A 344 12.42 -17.16 27.89
N GLN A 345 12.25 -18.21 28.71
CA GLN A 345 12.34 -18.10 30.17
C GLN A 345 13.70 -17.53 30.61
N ILE A 346 14.81 -18.02 30.05
CA ILE A 346 16.16 -17.55 30.38
C ILE A 346 16.32 -16.07 30.00
N ILE A 347 15.85 -15.66 28.82
CA ILE A 347 15.94 -14.27 28.37
C ILE A 347 15.12 -13.35 29.28
N ARG A 348 13.88 -13.72 29.64
CA ARG A 348 13.05 -12.95 30.59
C ARG A 348 13.73 -12.78 31.94
N GLN A 349 14.42 -13.81 32.43
CA GLN A 349 15.20 -13.71 33.67
C GLN A 349 16.40 -12.78 33.52
N LYS A 350 17.12 -12.84 32.39
CA LYS A 350 18.23 -11.91 32.10
C LYS A 350 17.74 -10.46 32.00
N LEU A 351 16.60 -10.21 31.34
CA LEU A 351 16.00 -8.87 31.25
C LEU A 351 15.75 -8.28 32.64
N LYS A 352 15.15 -9.06 33.53
CA LYS A 352 14.94 -8.67 34.93
C LYS A 352 16.25 -8.42 35.67
N ARG A 353 17.23 -9.32 35.53
CA ARG A 353 18.53 -9.22 36.21
C ARG A 353 19.36 -8.01 35.77
N HIS A 354 19.28 -7.66 34.49
CA HIS A 354 19.98 -6.53 33.91
C HIS A 354 19.19 -5.21 33.96
N SER A 355 17.98 -5.23 34.56
CA SER A 355 17.07 -4.08 34.63
C SER A 355 16.93 -3.36 33.29
N LEU A 356 16.74 -4.13 32.21
CA LEU A 356 16.61 -3.57 30.86
C LEU A 356 15.24 -2.91 30.75
N ASP A 357 15.24 -1.66 30.33
CA ASP A 357 14.03 -0.84 30.23
C ASP A 357 13.36 -1.06 28.86
N TYR A 358 12.11 -1.55 28.88
CA TYR A 358 11.31 -1.82 27.70
C TYR A 358 9.82 -1.61 28.01
N GLU A 359 9.08 -1.16 27.01
CA GLU A 359 7.63 -0.89 27.09
C GLU A 359 6.83 -2.16 26.80
N GLU A 360 7.25 -2.92 25.77
CA GLU A 360 6.55 -4.10 25.29
C GLU A 360 7.54 -5.23 24.98
N LEU A 361 7.11 -6.47 25.15
CA LEU A 361 7.87 -7.68 24.82
C LEU A 361 6.96 -8.70 24.15
N GLN A 362 7.22 -8.98 22.88
CA GLN A 362 6.55 -10.01 22.09
C GLN A 362 7.40 -11.28 21.99
N THR A 363 6.74 -12.43 21.99
CA THR A 363 7.38 -13.74 21.81
C THR A 363 6.55 -14.61 20.89
N ASP A 364 7.19 -15.08 19.82
CA ASP A 364 6.55 -15.91 18.80
C ASP A 364 7.31 -17.23 18.65
N PHE A 365 6.55 -18.33 18.56
CA PHE A 365 7.07 -19.65 18.24
C PHE A 365 6.72 -19.97 16.78
N MET A 366 7.61 -19.59 15.86
CA MET A 366 7.43 -19.82 14.42
C MET A 366 7.59 -21.31 14.11
N GLY A 367 6.65 -21.83 13.31
CA GLY A 367 6.43 -23.26 13.10
C GLY A 367 5.48 -23.92 14.11
N TYR A 368 5.06 -23.21 15.16
CA TYR A 368 4.05 -23.68 16.12
C TYR A 368 2.72 -22.95 15.94
N ASN A 369 2.68 -21.65 16.25
CA ASN A 369 1.44 -20.86 16.18
C ASN A 369 1.64 -19.35 16.00
N SER A 370 2.77 -18.91 15.44
CA SER A 370 3.11 -17.47 15.38
C SER A 370 2.16 -16.60 14.56
N LEU A 371 1.42 -17.16 13.59
CA LEU A 371 0.50 -16.41 12.73
C LEU A 371 -0.91 -16.33 13.33
N HIS A 372 -1.54 -17.48 13.60
CA HIS A 372 -2.90 -17.55 14.14
C HIS A 372 -2.97 -17.46 15.68
N GLY A 373 -1.82 -17.49 16.36
CA GLY A 373 -1.76 -17.38 17.82
C GLY A 373 -2.60 -18.46 18.51
N PRO A 374 -3.49 -18.08 19.44
CA PRO A 374 -4.39 -19.01 20.13
C PRO A 374 -5.42 -19.70 19.22
N LEU A 375 -5.65 -19.20 18.00
CA LEU A 375 -6.59 -19.78 17.04
C LEU A 375 -6.00 -20.94 16.23
N ALA A 376 -4.67 -21.12 16.28
CA ALA A 376 -4.03 -22.23 15.58
C ALA A 376 -4.31 -23.56 16.31
N GLU A 377 -4.63 -24.60 15.55
CA GLU A 377 -4.60 -25.96 16.09
C GLU A 377 -3.16 -26.32 16.47
N PRO A 378 -2.91 -26.80 17.71
CA PRO A 378 -1.56 -27.20 18.09
C PRO A 378 -1.05 -28.30 17.16
N PRO A 379 0.12 -28.12 16.53
CA PRO A 379 0.76 -29.23 15.82
C PRO A 379 1.09 -30.36 16.80
N GLY A 380 1.25 -31.58 16.28
CA GLY A 380 1.63 -32.74 17.09
C GLY A 380 2.90 -32.50 17.91
N GLU A 381 3.10 -33.29 18.97
CA GLU A 381 4.16 -33.07 19.96
C GLU A 381 5.60 -33.23 19.42
N ASP A 382 5.75 -33.74 18.19
CA ASP A 382 7.03 -34.14 17.58
C ASP A 382 7.47 -33.20 16.44
N ILE A 383 7.59 -31.90 16.74
CA ILE A 383 7.96 -30.88 15.75
C ILE A 383 9.48 -30.92 15.49
N ASN A 384 9.86 -31.01 14.20
CA ASN A 384 11.26 -31.08 13.78
C ASN A 384 12.08 -29.83 14.14
N GLU A 385 11.49 -28.65 14.01
CA GLU A 385 12.16 -27.38 14.28
C GLU A 385 11.17 -26.31 14.72
N ILE A 386 11.60 -25.45 15.64
CA ILE A 386 10.86 -24.25 16.06
C ILE A 386 11.83 -23.09 16.11
N TYR A 387 11.40 -21.94 15.57
CA TYR A 387 12.13 -20.69 15.73
C TYR A 387 11.46 -19.85 16.82
N LEU A 388 12.23 -19.51 17.85
CA LEU A 388 11.86 -18.49 18.83
C LEU A 388 12.20 -17.12 18.25
N ARG A 389 11.18 -16.30 18.01
CA ARG A 389 11.34 -14.86 17.80
C ARG A 389 10.99 -14.14 19.10
N MET A 390 11.87 -13.25 19.55
CA MET A 390 11.55 -12.30 20.61
C MET A 390 11.83 -10.88 20.13
N ALA A 391 10.91 -9.97 20.39
CA ALA A 391 11.04 -8.56 20.04
C ALA A 391 10.65 -7.69 21.23
N ILE A 392 11.37 -6.59 21.44
CA ILE A 392 11.03 -5.58 22.43
C ILE A 392 10.83 -4.22 21.80
N LYS A 393 9.95 -3.41 22.39
CA LYS A 393 9.83 -1.97 22.15
C LYS A 393 10.47 -1.20 23.30
N THR A 394 11.24 -0.18 22.98
CA THR A 394 11.96 0.66 23.96
C THR A 394 11.91 2.12 23.56
N ALA A 395 11.95 3.03 24.53
CA ALA A 395 12.04 4.47 24.26
C ALA A 395 13.35 4.89 23.58
N SER A 396 14.45 4.13 23.75
CA SER A 396 15.76 4.50 23.19
C SER A 396 16.44 3.36 22.44
N LYS A 397 17.10 3.71 21.33
CA LYS A 397 17.92 2.81 20.52
C LYS A 397 18.95 2.02 21.34
N ARG A 398 19.49 2.66 22.39
CA ARG A 398 20.50 2.05 23.27
C ARG A 398 19.96 0.86 24.05
N GLU A 399 18.73 0.96 24.58
CA GLU A 399 18.11 -0.16 25.31
C GLU A 399 17.77 -1.31 24.37
N ALA A 400 17.21 -1.02 23.18
CA ALA A 400 17.01 -2.02 22.14
C ALA A 400 18.31 -2.73 21.72
N MET A 401 19.46 -2.05 21.66
CA MET A 401 20.76 -2.68 21.36
C MET A 401 21.22 -3.66 22.44
N LYS A 402 20.92 -3.39 23.72
CA LYS A 402 21.31 -4.28 24.82
C LYS A 402 20.57 -5.61 24.76
N PHE A 403 19.32 -5.60 24.29
CA PHE A 403 18.48 -6.79 24.20
C PHE A 403 19.10 -7.90 23.35
N ALA A 404 19.56 -7.58 22.15
CA ALA A 404 20.13 -8.56 21.23
C ALA A 404 21.37 -9.27 21.82
N ARG A 405 22.13 -8.58 22.69
CA ARG A 405 23.33 -9.12 23.35
C ARG A 405 23.04 -10.21 24.38
N LEU A 406 21.79 -10.39 24.79
CA LEU A 406 21.40 -11.42 25.77
C LEU A 406 21.38 -12.83 25.17
N PHE A 407 21.27 -12.93 23.85
CA PHE A 407 21.03 -14.18 23.13
C PHE A 407 22.30 -14.95 22.71
N PRO A 408 23.38 -14.34 22.17
CA PRO A 408 24.56 -15.08 21.73
C PRO A 408 25.13 -16.06 22.76
N PRO A 409 25.19 -15.73 24.08
CA PRO A 409 25.68 -16.68 25.08
C PRO A 409 24.84 -17.96 25.20
N LEU A 410 23.59 -17.98 24.75
CA LEU A 410 22.75 -19.19 24.78
C LEU A 410 23.25 -20.29 23.83
N ALA A 411 24.07 -19.95 22.82
CA ALA A 411 24.66 -20.94 21.92
C ALA A 411 25.49 -22.00 22.67
N LEU A 412 26.11 -21.62 23.78
CA LEU A 412 26.95 -22.51 24.60
C LEU A 412 26.39 -22.73 26.01
N ASN A 413 25.56 -21.81 26.52
CA ASN A 413 25.06 -21.83 27.89
C ASN A 413 23.52 -21.97 27.98
N GLY A 414 22.86 -22.27 26.88
CA GLY A 414 21.41 -22.37 26.76
C GLY A 414 20.91 -23.81 26.54
N PRO A 415 19.62 -23.97 26.19
CA PRO A 415 19.08 -25.25 25.74
C PRO A 415 19.88 -25.81 24.56
N PRO A 416 20.03 -27.15 24.45
CA PRO A 416 20.85 -27.76 23.41
C PRO A 416 20.22 -27.58 22.02
N SER A 417 21.05 -27.80 20.98
CA SER A 417 20.69 -27.69 19.55
C SER A 417 20.10 -26.34 19.11
N MET A 418 20.56 -25.26 19.75
CA MET A 418 20.35 -23.90 19.24
C MET A 418 21.08 -23.73 17.90
N GLY A 419 20.38 -23.24 16.88
CA GLY A 419 20.91 -22.97 15.54
C GLY A 419 20.25 -21.76 14.89
N ALA A 420 20.58 -21.51 13.62
CA ALA A 420 19.95 -20.49 12.76
C ALA A 420 19.73 -19.13 13.47
N TYR A 421 20.79 -18.61 14.11
CA TYR A 421 20.75 -17.36 14.86
C TYR A 421 20.64 -16.15 13.93
N ILE A 422 19.58 -15.36 14.11
CA ILE A 422 19.37 -14.08 13.42
C ILE A 422 19.14 -12.99 14.47
N GLY A 423 20.23 -12.50 15.06
CA GLY A 423 20.18 -11.44 16.09
C GLY A 423 21.13 -10.27 15.88
N ASN A 424 21.92 -10.26 14.80
CA ASN A 424 22.72 -9.09 14.40
C ASN A 424 21.87 -8.03 13.67
N ILE A 425 20.58 -7.96 13.97
CA ILE A 425 19.64 -7.01 13.37
C ILE A 425 19.80 -5.68 14.12
N PRO A 426 20.23 -4.59 13.46
CA PRO A 426 20.31 -3.28 14.10
C PRO A 426 18.92 -2.86 14.60
N PRO A 427 18.81 -2.22 15.78
CA PRO A 427 17.53 -1.70 16.22
C PRO A 427 16.94 -0.71 15.23
N ARG A 428 15.64 -0.86 15.01
CA ARG A 428 14.88 -0.07 14.04
C ARG A 428 14.06 0.97 14.79
N GLN A 429 14.08 2.21 14.33
CA GLN A 429 13.14 3.22 14.80
C GLN A 429 11.73 2.82 14.37
N LEU A 430 10.79 2.83 15.30
CA LEU A 430 9.38 2.60 15.05
C LEU A 430 8.70 3.93 14.76
N VAL A 431 7.83 3.92 13.76
CA VAL A 431 6.93 5.03 13.45
C VAL A 431 5.54 4.53 13.77
N GLY A 432 4.87 5.19 14.71
CA GLY A 432 3.47 4.94 15.00
C GLY A 432 2.60 5.65 13.97
N MET A 433 1.41 5.10 13.73
CA MET A 433 0.39 5.72 12.89
C MET A 433 -0.69 6.32 13.77
N TRP A 434 -1.21 7.45 13.34
CA TRP A 434 -2.32 8.15 13.94
C TRP A 434 -3.27 8.57 12.84
N ALA A 435 -4.56 8.26 13.01
CA ALA A 435 -5.58 8.60 12.05
C ALA A 435 -6.55 9.62 12.64
N SER A 436 -6.90 10.63 11.86
CA SER A 436 -7.90 11.64 12.20
C SER A 436 -8.77 11.94 10.97
N LEU A 437 -9.76 12.79 11.15
CA LEU A 437 -10.58 13.37 10.11
C LEU A 437 -10.30 14.87 9.96
N ILE A 438 -10.54 15.42 8.77
CA ILE A 438 -10.49 16.85 8.47
C ILE A 438 -11.61 17.21 7.47
N PRO A 439 -12.30 18.35 7.61
CA PRO A 439 -13.31 18.78 6.64
C PRO A 439 -12.78 18.83 5.21
N CYS A 440 -13.53 18.27 4.26
CA CYS A 440 -13.13 18.16 2.85
C CYS A 440 -12.74 19.50 2.24
N GLU A 441 -13.52 20.56 2.49
CA GLU A 441 -13.29 21.88 1.88
C GLU A 441 -11.95 22.53 2.27
N ILE A 442 -11.35 22.15 3.40
CA ILE A 442 -10.08 22.70 3.85
C ILE A 442 -8.95 22.17 2.98
N VAL A 443 -8.96 20.85 2.73
CA VAL A 443 -7.94 20.19 1.91
C VAL A 443 -8.15 20.52 0.43
N GLU A 444 -9.39 20.40 -0.07
CA GLU A 444 -9.72 20.59 -1.49
C GLU A 444 -9.35 21.99 -2.01
N ARG A 445 -9.40 23.03 -1.15
CA ARG A 445 -9.01 24.41 -1.52
C ARG A 445 -7.52 24.59 -1.78
N ASN A 446 -6.69 23.75 -1.18
CA ASN A 446 -5.23 23.83 -1.26
C ASN A 446 -4.64 22.86 -2.28
N VAL A 447 -5.49 22.10 -2.99
CA VAL A 447 -5.05 21.21 -4.05
C VAL A 447 -4.60 22.02 -5.26
N ASP A 448 -3.38 21.73 -5.70
CA ASP A 448 -2.72 22.40 -6.82
C ASP A 448 -2.21 21.38 -7.84
N VAL A 449 -2.46 21.64 -9.12
CA VAL A 449 -2.06 20.77 -10.24
C VAL A 449 -1.04 21.51 -11.10
N HIS A 450 0.16 20.95 -11.20
CA HIS A 450 1.26 21.52 -11.97
C HIS A 450 1.68 20.58 -13.10
N VAL A 451 1.68 21.06 -14.35
CA VAL A 451 2.08 20.28 -15.53
C VAL A 451 3.41 20.81 -16.08
N GLN A 452 4.35 19.89 -16.30
CA GLN A 452 5.62 20.17 -16.94
C GLN A 452 5.82 19.24 -18.15
N GLU A 453 6.24 19.82 -19.27
CA GLU A 453 6.55 19.08 -20.49
C GLU A 453 8.06 18.78 -20.58
N VAL A 454 8.40 17.60 -21.09
CA VAL A 454 9.80 17.21 -21.33
C VAL A 454 10.36 18.00 -22.51
N PHE A 455 11.34 18.87 -22.22
CA PHE A 455 12.17 19.54 -23.22
C PHE A 455 13.57 18.95 -23.24
N VAL A 456 14.19 18.92 -24.41
CA VAL A 456 15.63 18.72 -24.57
C VAL A 456 16.27 20.10 -24.65
N ASN A 457 17.27 20.36 -23.81
CA ASN A 457 18.15 21.51 -24.04
C ASN A 457 18.91 21.25 -25.35
N ALA A 458 18.53 21.98 -26.40
CA ALA A 458 19.14 21.91 -27.73
C ALA A 458 20.62 22.33 -27.72
#